data_AF-A0A8T4Q9U8-F1
#
_entry.id   AF-A0A8T4Q9U8-F1
#
_cell.length_a   1.000
_cell.length_b   1.000
_cell.length_c   1.000
_cell.angle_alpha   90.00
_cell.angle_beta   90.00
_cell.angle_gamma   90.00
#
_symmetry.space_group_name_H-M   'P 1'
#
loop_
_entity.id
_entity.type
_entity.pdbx_description
1 polymer ?
#
loop_
_entity_poly.entity_id
_entity_poly.type
_entity_poly.pdbx_seq_one_letter_code
_entity_poly.pdbx_strand_id
1 'polypeptide(L)'
;MFTKKELIQLIIIILLLGFIFGFNDGLTTLNKENWINNLIKNILQVAIILSITFTIQKLVAKANGAKTEIKLWTIKRPNLLKDPLMKFKTPFPIGVLFAIFFSFLSNGLIYFTGIFSTQISTTKSYLGRKHERLKEYQEALILLSVPLTLMGIIIISKILENHFGLNLTSFKETSFWISFFNMLPIPGLIGGRMFFARRQIFLFGISFIALTITLINIGPIITLILALILSFSILVIYYYFTDYGGELDWPNITPLKRIQTHKNIKKWQFVIIFLTIFLILIIMGTTSGLGATISLIGAFLIIFTYYGLKNNSLKI
;
A
#
# COMPACT_ATOMS: atom_id res chain seq x y z
N MET A 1 9.50 1.48 21.31
CA MET A 1 9.83 0.07 21.64
C MET A 1 8.64 -0.82 21.29
N PHE A 2 8.88 -2.09 20.96
CA PHE A 2 7.82 -3.06 20.69
C PHE A 2 7.19 -3.53 22.01
N THR A 3 5.87 -3.64 22.04
CA THR A 3 5.18 -4.27 23.19
C THR A 3 5.15 -5.79 23.02
N LYS A 4 4.97 -6.54 24.12
CA LYS A 4 4.83 -8.02 24.04
C LYS A 4 3.71 -8.45 23.08
N LYS A 5 2.55 -7.77 23.13
CA LYS A 5 1.41 -8.04 22.24
C LYS A 5 1.76 -7.78 20.77
N GLU A 6 2.52 -6.73 20.51
CA GLU A 6 2.95 -6.37 19.18
C GLU A 6 4.00 -7.33 18.61
N LEU A 7 4.93 -7.82 19.43
CA LEU A 7 5.87 -8.87 19.03
C LEU A 7 5.15 -10.15 18.63
N ILE A 8 4.15 -10.58 19.39
CA ILE A 8 3.32 -11.74 19.05
C ILE A 8 2.64 -11.53 17.69
N GLN A 9 2.06 -10.34 17.47
CA GLN A 9 1.40 -10.03 16.19
C GLN A 9 2.40 -9.98 15.03
N LEU A 10 3.59 -9.43 15.24
CA LEU A 10 4.67 -9.43 14.26
C LEU A 10 5.08 -10.86 13.88
N ILE A 11 5.27 -11.75 14.86
CA ILE A 11 5.60 -13.16 14.63
C ILE A 11 4.48 -13.83 13.81
N ILE A 12 3.22 -13.60 14.16
CA ILE A 12 2.08 -14.15 13.39
C ILE A 12 2.10 -13.65 11.95
N ILE A 13 2.34 -12.35 11.72
CA ILE A 13 2.43 -11.77 10.37
C ILE A 13 3.60 -12.39 9.59
N ILE A 14 4.76 -12.57 10.22
CA ILE A 14 5.95 -13.19 9.61
C ILE A 14 5.65 -14.62 9.17
N LEU A 15 5.04 -15.43 10.05
CA LEU A 15 4.70 -16.82 9.73
C LEU A 15 3.69 -16.91 8.59
N LEU A 16 2.66 -16.06 8.61
CA LEU A 16 1.64 -16.05 7.56
C LEU A 16 2.22 -15.64 6.21
N LEU A 17 2.95 -14.52 6.14
CA LEU A 17 3.57 -14.07 4.89
C LEU A 17 4.65 -15.06 4.41
N GLY A 18 5.46 -15.59 5.32
CA GLY A 18 6.45 -16.62 5.00
C GLY A 18 5.81 -17.87 4.40
N PHE A 19 4.66 -18.29 4.93
CA PHE A 19 3.87 -19.38 4.36
C PHE A 19 3.31 -19.05 2.98
N ILE A 20 2.75 -17.85 2.80
CA ILE A 20 2.18 -17.42 1.51
C ILE A 20 3.23 -17.38 0.40
N PHE A 21 4.42 -16.83 0.68
CA PHE A 21 5.53 -16.79 -0.27
C PHE A 21 6.21 -18.16 -0.45
N GLY A 22 6.23 -18.98 0.61
CA GLY A 22 6.78 -20.33 0.58
C GLY A 22 5.86 -21.38 -0.06
N PHE A 23 4.61 -21.04 -0.35
CA PHE A 23 3.61 -21.98 -0.86
C PHE A 23 3.99 -22.56 -2.21
N ASN A 24 4.51 -21.72 -3.12
CA ASN A 24 4.98 -22.14 -4.43
C ASN A 24 6.52 -22.22 -4.41
N ASP A 25 7.05 -23.43 -4.54
CA ASP A 25 8.49 -23.70 -4.63
C ASP A 25 9.01 -23.67 -6.08
N GLY A 26 8.14 -23.40 -7.06
CA GLY A 26 8.46 -23.32 -8.48
C GLY A 26 8.68 -24.68 -9.15
N LEU A 27 8.49 -25.78 -8.42
CA LEU A 27 8.67 -27.14 -8.95
C LEU A 27 7.33 -27.72 -9.40
N THR A 28 7.35 -28.55 -10.45
CA THR A 28 6.16 -29.26 -10.95
C THR A 28 5.79 -30.45 -10.09
N THR A 29 6.73 -30.97 -9.29
CA THR A 29 6.54 -32.10 -8.40
C THR A 29 6.79 -31.68 -6.95
N LEU A 30 5.90 -32.12 -6.06
CA LEU A 30 5.99 -31.79 -4.64
C LEU A 30 7.11 -32.62 -3.99
N ASN A 31 8.27 -32.00 -3.81
CA ASN A 31 9.34 -32.55 -2.99
C ASN A 31 9.30 -31.90 -1.60
N LYS A 32 8.96 -32.71 -0.59
CA LYS A 32 8.77 -32.25 0.80
C LYS A 32 10.00 -31.52 1.35
N GLU A 33 11.20 -32.00 1.03
CA GLU A 33 12.44 -31.40 1.56
C GLU A 33 12.69 -30.01 0.98
N ASN A 34 12.55 -29.87 -0.35
CA ASN A 34 12.68 -28.59 -1.03
C ASN A 34 11.63 -27.59 -0.57
N TRP A 35 10.39 -28.04 -0.38
CA TRP A 35 9.30 -27.20 0.09
C TRP A 35 9.56 -26.66 1.51
N ILE A 36 10.02 -27.51 2.44
CA ILE A 36 10.37 -27.09 3.81
C ILE A 36 11.53 -26.08 3.80
N ASN A 37 12.57 -26.34 2.98
CA ASN A 37 13.70 -25.42 2.84
C ASN A 37 13.27 -24.07 2.26
N ASN A 38 12.39 -24.07 1.25
CA ASN A 38 11.80 -22.85 0.69
C ASN A 38 10.96 -22.10 1.72
N LEU A 39 10.15 -22.80 2.52
CA LEU A 39 9.34 -22.21 3.57
C LEU A 39 10.21 -21.52 4.64
N ILE A 40 11.24 -22.19 5.15
CA ILE A 40 12.15 -21.62 6.16
C ILE A 40 12.86 -20.38 5.59
N LYS A 41 13.37 -20.46 4.36
CA LYS A 41 14.01 -19.34 3.66
C LYS A 41 13.08 -18.13 3.57
N ASN A 42 11.82 -18.34 3.17
CA ASN A 42 10.84 -17.26 3.05
C ASN A 42 10.43 -16.66 4.40
N ILE A 43 10.29 -17.49 5.44
CA ILE A 43 10.03 -17.01 6.82
C ILE A 43 11.17 -16.10 7.29
N LEU A 44 12.43 -16.52 7.13
CA LEU A 44 13.59 -15.72 7.51
C LEU A 44 13.67 -14.41 6.72
N GLN A 45 13.44 -14.48 5.41
CA GLN A 45 13.42 -13.32 4.54
C GLN A 45 12.36 -12.29 4.98
N VAL A 46 11.13 -12.73 5.19
CA VAL A 46 10.03 -11.87 5.66
C VAL A 46 10.33 -11.30 7.04
N ALA A 47 10.92 -12.09 7.94
CA ALA A 47 11.32 -11.64 9.26
C ALA A 47 12.28 -10.45 9.20
N ILE A 48 13.30 -10.52 8.34
CA ILE A 48 14.28 -9.44 8.13
C ILE A 48 13.57 -8.19 7.57
N ILE A 49 12.81 -8.35 6.48
CA ILE A 49 12.13 -7.24 5.79
C ILE A 49 11.19 -6.49 6.74
N LEU A 50 10.33 -7.21 7.48
CA LEU A 50 9.36 -6.58 8.37
C LEU A 50 10.00 -5.99 9.63
N SER A 51 11.04 -6.62 10.17
CA SER A 51 11.76 -6.09 11.34
C SER A 51 12.40 -4.74 11.02
N ILE A 52 13.05 -4.61 9.86
CA ILE A 52 13.61 -3.34 9.38
C ILE A 52 12.50 -2.31 9.19
N THR A 53 11.44 -2.69 8.45
CA THR A 53 10.32 -1.81 8.10
C THR A 53 9.63 -1.22 9.32
N PHE A 54 9.26 -2.06 10.29
CA PHE A 54 8.57 -1.60 11.49
C PHE A 54 9.47 -0.87 12.47
N THR A 55 10.77 -1.21 12.50
CA THR A 55 11.74 -0.43 13.28
C THR A 55 11.85 0.99 12.75
N ILE A 56 12.01 1.16 11.44
CA ILE A 56 12.06 2.49 10.81
C ILE A 56 10.75 3.23 11.03
N GLN A 57 9.59 2.58 10.86
CA GLN A 57 8.30 3.22 11.13
C GLN A 57 8.18 3.71 12.58
N LYS A 58 8.64 2.91 13.56
CA LYS A 58 8.65 3.32 14.97
C LYS A 58 9.59 4.49 15.24
N LEU A 59 10.74 4.54 14.58
CA LEU A 59 11.67 5.66 14.67
C LEU A 59 11.05 6.94 14.11
N VAL A 60 10.42 6.87 12.93
CA VAL A 60 9.71 8.01 12.32
C VAL A 60 8.52 8.45 13.17
N ALA A 61 7.76 7.52 13.74
CA ALA A 61 6.68 7.84 14.65
C ALA A 61 7.18 8.57 15.90
N LYS A 62 8.26 8.08 16.52
CA LYS A 62 8.88 8.71 17.70
C LYS A 62 9.38 10.13 17.38
N ALA A 63 9.99 10.34 16.21
CA ALA A 63 10.43 11.66 15.76
C ALA A 63 9.26 12.65 15.59
N ASN A 64 8.06 12.14 15.29
CA ASN A 64 6.83 12.94 15.18
C ASN A 64 5.99 12.95 16.47
N GLY A 65 6.53 12.54 17.62
CA GLY A 65 5.81 12.51 18.91
C GLY A 65 4.70 11.45 19.01
N ALA A 66 4.65 10.50 18.09
CA ALA A 66 3.66 9.45 18.01
C ALA A 66 4.19 8.09 18.48
N LYS A 67 3.27 7.18 18.80
CA LYS A 67 3.49 5.75 18.98
C LYS A 67 2.75 4.99 17.90
N THR A 68 3.38 3.97 17.36
CA THR A 68 2.76 3.03 16.41
C THR A 68 2.62 1.66 17.06
N GLU A 69 1.46 1.04 16.85
CA GLU A 69 1.16 -0.35 17.17
C GLU A 69 0.82 -1.11 15.89
N ILE A 70 1.58 -2.15 15.57
CA ILE A 70 1.24 -3.09 14.50
C ILE A 70 0.06 -3.93 14.94
N LYS A 71 -0.92 -4.17 14.06
CA LYS A 71 -2.08 -5.04 14.27
C LYS A 71 -2.42 -5.82 13.02
N LEU A 72 -2.99 -7.00 13.16
CA LEU A 72 -3.60 -7.69 12.02
C LEU A 72 -4.74 -6.85 11.44
N TRP A 73 -4.89 -6.87 10.12
CA TRP A 73 -6.00 -6.24 9.44
C TRP A 73 -7.27 -7.04 9.74
N THR A 74 -8.12 -6.45 10.57
CA THR A 74 -9.35 -7.05 11.06
C THR A 74 -10.54 -6.17 10.76
N ILE A 75 -11.70 -6.78 10.54
CA ILE A 75 -12.98 -6.10 10.38
C ILE A 75 -13.81 -6.33 11.65
N LYS A 76 -14.28 -5.24 12.26
CA LYS A 76 -15.22 -5.28 13.40
C LYS A 76 -16.69 -5.18 12.96
N ARG A 77 -16.94 -4.61 11.78
CA ARG A 77 -18.28 -4.40 11.22
C ARG A 77 -18.26 -4.76 9.74
N PRO A 78 -19.00 -5.79 9.31
CA PRO A 78 -19.13 -6.07 7.89
C PRO A 78 -20.07 -5.03 7.30
N ASN A 79 -19.61 -4.21 6.35
CA ASN A 79 -20.43 -3.20 5.67
C ASN A 79 -21.66 -3.79 4.93
N LEU A 80 -21.73 -5.12 4.79
CA LEU A 80 -22.83 -5.83 4.13
C LEU A 80 -24.12 -5.86 4.97
N LEU A 81 -24.02 -5.80 6.29
CA LEU A 81 -25.18 -5.76 7.18
C LEU A 81 -25.39 -4.29 7.56
N LYS A 82 -26.43 -3.67 7.01
CA LYS A 82 -26.79 -2.25 7.21
C LYS A 82 -27.17 -1.91 8.66
N ASP A 83 -27.24 -2.91 9.53
CA ASP A 83 -27.68 -2.73 10.90
C ASP A 83 -26.57 -2.11 11.77
N PRO A 84 -26.76 -0.89 12.30
CA PRO A 84 -25.74 -0.20 13.11
C PRO A 84 -25.42 -0.90 14.43
N LEU A 85 -26.25 -1.88 14.83
CA LEU A 85 -26.14 -2.63 16.07
C LEU A 85 -25.35 -3.95 15.95
N MET A 86 -25.21 -4.52 14.74
CA MET A 86 -24.44 -5.74 14.54
C MET A 86 -22.94 -5.45 14.47
N LYS A 87 -22.29 -5.51 15.64
CA LYS A 87 -20.83 -5.57 15.77
C LYS A 87 -20.43 -7.01 16.01
N PHE A 88 -19.42 -7.50 15.30
CA PHE A 88 -18.83 -8.79 15.69
C PHE A 88 -18.27 -8.67 17.10
N LYS A 89 -18.60 -9.65 17.97
CA LYS A 89 -18.08 -9.71 19.34
C LYS A 89 -16.55 -9.78 19.36
N THR A 90 -15.97 -10.43 18.37
CA THR A 90 -14.52 -10.52 18.14
C THR A 90 -14.17 -9.97 16.75
N PRO A 91 -13.08 -9.19 16.61
CA PRO A 91 -12.64 -8.67 15.31
C PRO A 91 -12.22 -9.83 14.40
N PHE A 92 -12.79 -9.91 13.21
CA PHE A 92 -12.51 -10.98 12.25
C PHE A 92 -11.28 -10.64 11.39
N PRO A 93 -10.23 -11.49 11.33
CA PRO A 93 -8.98 -11.20 10.61
C PRO A 93 -9.10 -11.40 9.10
N ILE A 94 -9.80 -10.48 8.44
CA ILE A 94 -10.07 -10.55 7.00
C ILE A 94 -8.79 -10.61 6.15
N GLY A 95 -7.72 -9.93 6.60
CA GLY A 95 -6.47 -9.90 5.84
C GLY A 95 -5.85 -11.29 5.72
N VAL A 96 -5.93 -12.09 6.77
CA VAL A 96 -5.44 -13.47 6.78
C VAL A 96 -6.30 -14.34 5.86
N LEU A 97 -7.63 -14.19 5.92
CA LEU A 97 -8.54 -14.94 5.07
C LEU A 97 -8.27 -14.66 3.58
N PHE A 98 -8.18 -13.39 3.20
CA PHE A 98 -7.89 -13.02 1.81
C PHE A 98 -6.52 -13.52 1.37
N ALA A 99 -5.51 -13.41 2.22
CA ALA A 99 -4.16 -13.85 1.90
C ALA A 99 -4.10 -15.35 1.59
N ILE A 100 -4.75 -16.17 2.42
CA ILE A 100 -4.86 -17.62 2.21
C ILE A 100 -5.70 -17.91 0.95
N PHE A 101 -6.87 -17.28 0.84
CA PHE A 101 -7.79 -17.49 -0.29
C PHE A 101 -7.14 -17.18 -1.64
N PHE A 102 -6.46 -16.04 -1.78
CA PHE A 102 -5.78 -15.67 -3.02
C PHE A 102 -4.56 -16.55 -3.32
N SER A 103 -3.83 -16.97 -2.29
CA SER A 103 -2.70 -17.90 -2.46
C SER A 103 -3.17 -19.24 -3.05
N PHE A 104 -4.25 -19.82 -2.52
CA PHE A 104 -4.84 -21.05 -3.06
C PHE A 104 -5.45 -20.85 -4.45
N LEU A 105 -6.24 -19.79 -4.65
CA LEU A 105 -6.93 -19.54 -5.92
C LEU A 105 -5.94 -19.31 -7.07
N SER A 106 -4.82 -18.66 -6.80
CA SER A 106 -3.81 -18.33 -7.81
C SER A 106 -2.72 -19.39 -7.96
N ASN A 107 -2.81 -20.50 -7.22
CA ASN A 107 -1.72 -21.49 -7.10
C ASN A 107 -0.37 -20.83 -6.79
N GLY A 108 -0.37 -19.80 -5.93
CA GLY A 108 0.81 -19.02 -5.58
C GLY A 108 1.32 -18.06 -6.66
N LEU A 109 0.53 -17.69 -7.68
CA LEU A 109 0.92 -16.63 -8.63
C LEU A 109 0.66 -15.22 -8.09
N ILE A 110 -0.37 -15.05 -7.26
CA ILE A 110 -0.80 -13.77 -6.71
C ILE A 110 -0.73 -13.84 -5.18
N TYR A 111 0.12 -13.02 -4.59
CA TYR A 111 0.34 -12.98 -3.15
C TYR A 111 -0.39 -11.78 -2.54
N PHE A 112 -1.58 -11.97 -1.97
CA PHE A 112 -2.22 -10.89 -1.21
C PHE A 112 -1.51 -10.68 0.13
N THR A 113 -0.74 -9.60 0.25
CA THR A 113 0.12 -9.31 1.42
C THR A 113 -0.40 -8.21 2.35
N GLY A 114 -1.61 -7.69 2.09
CA GLY A 114 -2.29 -6.69 2.92
C GLY A 114 -2.82 -7.25 4.24
N ILE A 115 -1.96 -7.88 5.04
CA ILE A 115 -2.36 -8.65 6.24
C ILE A 115 -2.33 -7.80 7.50
N PHE A 116 -1.57 -6.72 7.49
CA PHE A 116 -1.37 -5.88 8.67
C PHE A 116 -1.89 -4.45 8.47
N SER A 117 -2.17 -3.84 9.61
CA SER A 117 -2.53 -2.45 9.77
C SER A 117 -1.63 -1.87 10.85
N THR A 118 -1.48 -0.55 10.85
CA THR A 118 -0.75 0.16 11.90
C THR A 118 -1.75 1.09 12.57
N GLN A 119 -1.73 1.17 13.89
CA GLN A 119 -2.49 2.16 14.65
C GLN A 119 -1.53 3.19 15.22
N ILE A 120 -1.86 4.45 15.00
CA ILE A 120 -1.03 5.58 15.44
C ILE A 120 -1.75 6.23 16.62
N SER A 121 -1.05 6.36 17.76
CA SER A 121 -1.52 7.02 18.96
C SER A 121 -0.55 8.11 19.38
N THR A 122 -1.03 9.15 20.07
CA THR A 122 -0.18 10.25 20.53
C THR A 122 0.53 9.86 21.82
N THR A 123 1.81 10.25 21.97
CA THR A 123 2.64 9.83 23.11
C THR A 123 2.36 10.62 24.38
N LYS A 124 1.94 11.88 24.27
CA LYS A 124 1.71 12.79 25.39
C LYS A 124 0.35 13.46 25.28
N SER A 125 -0.40 13.40 26.36
CA SER A 125 -1.42 14.41 26.71
C SER A 125 -0.70 15.42 27.59
N TYR A 126 -0.50 16.66 27.14
CA TYR A 126 -0.09 17.71 28.07
C TYR A 126 -1.22 17.91 29.09
N LEU A 127 -0.87 18.01 30.39
CA LEU A 127 -1.83 18.31 31.46
C LEU A 127 -2.67 19.54 31.04
N GLY A 128 -3.99 19.38 30.97
CA GLY A 128 -4.94 20.42 30.56
C GLY A 128 -5.42 20.39 29.10
N ARG A 129 -4.82 19.59 28.21
CA ARG A 129 -5.36 19.37 26.85
C ARG A 129 -5.93 17.96 26.72
N LYS A 130 -7.26 17.86 26.64
CA LYS A 130 -8.00 16.59 26.73
C LYS A 130 -7.55 15.57 25.68
N HIS A 131 -7.18 15.97 24.47
CA HIS A 131 -6.52 15.14 23.46
C HIS A 131 -5.81 16.02 22.41
N GLU A 132 -4.48 16.03 22.33
CA GLU A 132 -3.82 16.53 21.13
C GLU A 132 -3.90 15.45 20.05
N ARG A 133 -4.74 15.70 19.03
CA ARG A 133 -4.79 14.85 17.83
C ARG A 133 -3.53 15.09 17.01
N LEU A 134 -2.93 14.01 16.52
CA LEU A 134 -1.83 14.11 15.55
C LEU A 134 -2.34 14.86 14.32
N LYS A 135 -1.52 15.74 13.73
CA LYS A 135 -1.91 16.38 12.47
C LYS A 135 -1.99 15.31 11.38
N GLU A 136 -2.99 15.41 10.50
CA GLU A 136 -3.20 14.46 9.40
C GLU A 136 -1.95 14.33 8.50
N TYR A 137 -1.22 15.43 8.33
CA TYR A 137 0.08 15.44 7.65
C TYR A 137 1.12 14.53 8.33
N GLN A 138 1.26 14.61 9.65
CA GLN A 138 2.19 13.78 10.42
C GLN A 138 1.78 12.30 10.36
N GLU A 139 0.48 12.03 10.42
CA GLU A 139 -0.04 10.68 10.29
C GLU A 139 0.32 10.08 8.93
N ALA A 140 0.06 10.82 7.84
CA ALA A 140 0.39 10.39 6.49
C ALA A 140 1.91 10.18 6.30
N LEU A 141 2.77 11.03 6.86
CA LEU A 141 4.23 10.85 6.82
C LEU A 141 4.67 9.57 7.55
N ILE A 142 4.11 9.29 8.73
CA ILE A 142 4.41 8.06 9.48
C ILE A 142 3.97 6.83 8.69
N LEU A 143 2.81 6.88 8.03
CA LEU A 143 2.31 5.79 7.19
C LEU A 143 3.16 5.59 5.93
N LEU A 144 3.62 6.67 5.31
CA LEU A 144 4.49 6.65 4.12
C LEU A 144 5.86 6.00 4.42
N SER A 145 6.35 6.05 5.66
CA SER A 145 7.64 5.44 6.02
C SER A 145 7.71 3.93 5.73
N VAL A 146 6.58 3.21 5.78
CA VAL A 146 6.51 1.76 5.51
C VAL A 146 6.83 1.46 4.03
N PRO A 147 6.05 1.93 3.04
CA PRO A 147 6.36 1.67 1.64
C PRO A 147 7.72 2.25 1.22
N LEU A 148 8.14 3.40 1.76
CA LEU A 148 9.47 3.96 1.46
C LEU A 148 10.59 3.05 1.94
N THR A 149 10.47 2.47 3.14
CA THR A 149 11.46 1.52 3.63
C THR A 149 11.54 0.28 2.75
N LEU A 150 10.38 -0.25 2.31
CA LEU A 150 10.33 -1.39 1.40
C LEU A 150 10.96 -1.08 0.04
N MET A 151 10.75 0.13 -0.51
CA MET A 151 11.45 0.57 -1.72
C MET A 151 12.96 0.69 -1.49
N GLY A 152 13.38 1.21 -0.33
CA GLY A 152 14.78 1.23 0.07
C GLY A 152 15.39 -0.17 0.09
N ILE A 153 14.67 -1.17 0.61
CA ILE A 153 15.12 -2.58 0.60
C ILE A 153 15.26 -3.11 -0.84
N ILE A 154 14.33 -2.80 -1.75
CA ILE A 154 14.43 -3.20 -3.16
C ILE A 154 15.69 -2.62 -3.81
N ILE A 155 15.94 -1.33 -3.59
CA ILE A 155 17.08 -0.62 -4.18
C ILE A 155 18.40 -1.17 -3.61
N ILE A 156 18.49 -1.34 -2.29
CA ILE A 156 19.66 -1.94 -1.63
C ILE A 156 19.88 -3.37 -2.14
N SER A 157 18.82 -4.16 -2.27
CA SER A 157 18.93 -5.53 -2.79
C SER A 157 19.46 -5.55 -4.23
N LYS A 158 19.04 -4.59 -5.07
CA LYS A 158 19.54 -4.46 -6.44
C LYS A 158 21.00 -4.01 -6.50
N ILE A 159 21.42 -3.11 -5.61
CA ILE A 159 22.83 -2.72 -5.46
C ILE A 159 23.66 -3.95 -5.07
N LEU A 160 23.22 -4.71 -4.07
CA LEU A 160 23.93 -5.90 -3.60
C LEU A 160 24.02 -6.98 -4.68
N GLU A 161 22.95 -7.21 -5.44
CA GLU A 161 22.93 -8.12 -6.58
C GLU A 161 23.93 -7.72 -7.66
N ASN A 162 23.97 -6.44 -8.04
CA ASN A 162 24.86 -5.94 -9.08
C ASN A 162 26.34 -5.95 -8.67
N HIS A 163 26.66 -5.66 -7.41
CA HIS A 163 28.05 -5.56 -6.93
C HIS A 163 28.63 -6.87 -6.40
N PHE A 164 27.82 -7.69 -5.73
CA PHE A 164 28.29 -8.92 -5.08
C PHE A 164 27.80 -10.20 -5.77
N GLY A 165 26.98 -10.11 -6.83
CA GLY A 165 26.44 -11.26 -7.55
C GLY A 165 25.42 -12.09 -6.74
N LEU A 166 24.87 -11.53 -5.66
CA LEU A 166 23.89 -12.21 -4.81
C LEU A 166 22.53 -12.27 -5.50
N ASN A 167 21.94 -13.47 -5.64
CA ASN A 167 20.57 -13.60 -6.14
C ASN A 167 19.55 -13.20 -5.06
N LEU A 168 19.17 -11.92 -5.07
CA LEU A 168 18.18 -11.33 -4.16
C LEU A 168 16.83 -11.08 -4.84
N THR A 169 16.50 -11.87 -5.86
CA THR A 169 15.24 -11.74 -6.60
C THR A 169 14.03 -11.91 -5.70
N SER A 170 14.01 -12.96 -4.87
CA SER A 170 12.94 -13.19 -3.91
C SER A 170 12.77 -12.03 -2.92
N PHE A 171 13.88 -11.43 -2.44
CA PHE A 171 13.86 -10.27 -1.53
C PHE A 171 13.16 -9.05 -2.14
N LYS A 172 13.48 -8.76 -3.41
CA LYS A 172 12.86 -7.65 -4.16
C LYS A 172 11.36 -7.91 -4.35
N GLU A 173 10.99 -9.12 -4.79
CA GLU A 173 9.60 -9.52 -5.05
C GLU A 173 8.74 -9.44 -3.79
N THR A 174 9.20 -10.01 -2.68
CA THR A 174 8.45 -9.96 -1.41
C THR A 174 8.28 -8.53 -0.91
N SER A 175 9.33 -7.70 -1.01
CA SER A 175 9.25 -6.28 -0.62
C SER A 175 8.28 -5.50 -1.51
N PHE A 176 8.29 -5.78 -2.82
CA PHE A 176 7.36 -5.20 -3.78
C PHE A 176 5.91 -5.55 -3.42
N TRP A 177 5.61 -6.84 -3.29
CA TRP A 177 4.25 -7.30 -3.02
C TRP A 177 3.72 -6.72 -1.71
N ILE A 178 4.53 -6.71 -0.64
CA ILE A 178 4.16 -6.09 0.64
C ILE A 178 3.87 -4.60 0.46
N SER A 179 4.71 -3.87 -0.29
CA SER A 179 4.51 -2.42 -0.49
C SER A 179 3.24 -2.13 -1.30
N PHE A 180 3.04 -2.87 -2.40
CA PHE A 180 1.92 -2.69 -3.32
C PHE A 180 0.57 -2.86 -2.62
N PHE A 181 0.33 -4.00 -1.96
CA PHE A 181 -0.96 -4.25 -1.30
C PHE A 181 -1.20 -3.33 -0.11
N ASN A 182 -0.15 -2.96 0.63
CA ASN A 182 -0.30 -2.01 1.73
C ASN A 182 -0.60 -0.59 1.25
N MET A 183 -0.30 -0.23 0.00
CA MET A 183 -0.65 1.06 -0.59
C MET A 183 -2.01 1.11 -1.27
N LEU A 184 -2.72 0.00 -1.38
CA LEU A 184 -4.08 0.05 -1.90
C LEU A 184 -4.97 0.94 -1.01
N PRO A 185 -5.86 1.76 -1.60
CA PRO A 185 -6.74 2.67 -0.86
C PRO A 185 -7.92 1.91 -0.20
N ILE A 186 -7.62 0.81 0.50
CA ILE A 186 -8.60 -0.03 1.19
C ILE A 186 -8.72 0.43 2.66
N PRO A 187 -9.94 0.66 3.17
CA PRO A 187 -10.14 1.03 4.57
C PRO A 187 -9.49 0.05 5.55
N GLY A 188 -8.70 0.58 6.48
CA GLY A 188 -7.98 -0.20 7.50
C GLY A 188 -6.56 -0.61 7.11
N LEU A 189 -6.20 -0.59 5.82
CA LEU A 189 -4.81 -0.71 5.37
C LEU A 189 -4.09 0.65 5.42
N ILE A 190 -2.76 0.62 5.29
CA ILE A 190 -1.90 1.80 5.37
C ILE A 190 -2.27 2.82 4.27
N GLY A 191 -2.43 2.36 3.03
CA GLY A 191 -2.77 3.19 1.87
C GLY A 191 -4.12 3.87 2.03
N GLY A 192 -5.14 3.15 2.49
CA GLY A 192 -6.45 3.74 2.80
C GLY A 192 -6.36 4.84 3.86
N ARG A 193 -5.68 4.58 4.98
CA ARG A 193 -5.48 5.61 6.03
C ARG A 193 -4.69 6.82 5.52
N MET A 194 -3.65 6.59 4.72
CA MET A 194 -2.85 7.66 4.14
C MET A 194 -3.63 8.49 3.11
N PHE A 195 -4.47 7.84 2.28
CA PHE A 195 -5.36 8.50 1.32
C PHE A 195 -6.36 9.43 2.01
N PHE A 196 -6.95 8.98 3.13
CA PHE A 196 -7.88 9.79 3.91
C PHE A 196 -7.19 10.86 4.75
N ALA A 197 -5.95 10.64 5.19
CA ALA A 197 -5.17 11.62 5.94
C ALA A 197 -4.67 12.76 5.02
N ARG A 198 -3.91 12.44 3.96
CA ARG A 198 -3.44 13.45 3.02
C ARG A 198 -3.21 12.86 1.62
N ARG A 199 -4.11 13.19 0.69
CA ARG A 199 -4.09 12.68 -0.69
C ARG A 199 -2.77 12.96 -1.42
N GLN A 200 -2.14 14.11 -1.19
CA GLN A 200 -0.88 14.46 -1.85
C GLN A 200 0.25 13.49 -1.50
N ILE A 201 0.37 13.13 -0.20
CA ILE A 201 1.38 12.18 0.28
C ILE A 201 1.10 10.79 -0.27
N PHE A 202 -0.18 10.41 -0.35
CA PHE A 202 -0.60 9.15 -0.95
C PHE A 202 -0.20 9.06 -2.43
N LEU A 203 -0.49 10.10 -3.21
CA LEU A 203 -0.16 10.15 -4.64
C LEU A 203 1.35 10.11 -4.87
N PHE A 204 2.13 10.83 -4.06
CA PHE A 204 3.59 10.72 -4.07
C PHE A 204 4.05 9.29 -3.78
N GLY A 205 3.54 8.66 -2.72
CA GLY A 205 3.94 7.31 -2.33
C GLY A 205 3.64 6.26 -3.40
N ILE A 206 2.42 6.24 -3.96
CA ILE A 206 2.03 5.25 -4.96
C ILE A 206 2.77 5.45 -6.30
N SER A 207 2.94 6.71 -6.73
CA SER A 207 3.71 7.00 -7.95
C SER A 207 5.19 6.66 -7.78
N PHE A 208 5.79 6.97 -6.62
CA PHE A 208 7.17 6.63 -6.32
C PHE A 208 7.42 5.12 -6.34
N ILE A 209 6.52 4.33 -5.75
CA ILE A 209 6.61 2.86 -5.80
C ILE A 209 6.52 2.36 -7.24
N ALA A 210 5.49 2.78 -7.97
CA ALA A 210 5.26 2.36 -9.35
C ALA A 210 6.48 2.66 -10.23
N LEU A 211 6.99 3.90 -10.16
CA LEU A 211 8.15 4.33 -10.93
C LEU A 211 9.42 3.56 -10.54
N THR A 212 9.65 3.34 -9.25
CA THR A 212 10.81 2.57 -8.75
C THR A 212 10.83 1.16 -9.36
N ILE A 213 9.68 0.49 -9.41
CA ILE A 213 9.56 -0.86 -9.98
C ILE A 213 9.83 -0.82 -11.49
N THR A 214 9.21 0.11 -12.21
CA THR A 214 9.36 0.20 -13.67
C THR A 214 10.80 0.52 -14.10
N LEU A 215 11.51 1.33 -13.32
CA LEU A 215 12.83 1.83 -13.66
C LEU A 215 13.97 1.00 -13.03
N ILE A 216 13.68 -0.05 -12.24
CA ILE A 216 14.69 -0.79 -11.46
C ILE A 216 15.79 -1.43 -12.31
N ASN A 217 15.49 -1.73 -13.57
CA ASN A 217 16.42 -2.38 -14.50
C ASN A 217 17.47 -1.44 -15.09
N ILE A 218 17.24 -0.11 -15.04
CA ILE A 218 18.17 0.89 -15.61
C ILE A 218 19.41 1.04 -14.72
N GLY A 219 19.25 0.90 -13.40
CA GLY A 219 20.33 0.97 -12.43
C GLY A 219 19.84 1.62 -11.13
N PRO A 220 20.16 1.07 -9.95
CA PRO A 220 19.45 1.36 -8.70
C PRO A 220 19.51 2.84 -8.27
N ILE A 221 20.65 3.51 -8.46
CA ILE A 221 20.83 4.93 -8.10
C ILE A 221 20.05 5.81 -9.08
N ILE A 222 20.14 5.53 -10.38
CA ILE A 222 19.42 6.26 -11.44
C ILE A 222 17.91 6.08 -11.25
N THR A 223 17.45 4.87 -10.96
CA THR A 223 16.06 4.54 -10.61
C THR A 223 15.56 5.43 -9.48
N LEU A 224 16.31 5.55 -8.39
CA LEU A 224 15.91 6.36 -7.23
C LEU A 224 15.75 7.84 -7.61
N ILE A 225 16.73 8.41 -8.30
CA ILE A 225 16.74 9.82 -8.69
C ILE A 225 15.58 10.10 -9.65
N LEU A 226 15.42 9.30 -10.70
CA LEU A 226 14.35 9.47 -11.68
C LEU A 226 12.97 9.26 -11.06
N ALA A 227 12.79 8.24 -10.21
CA ALA A 227 11.52 7.99 -9.53
C ALA A 227 11.14 9.15 -8.60
N LEU A 228 12.11 9.75 -7.88
CA LEU A 228 11.86 10.94 -7.07
C LEU A 228 11.46 12.15 -7.92
N ILE A 229 12.19 12.44 -8.99
CA ILE A 229 11.89 13.57 -9.88
C ILE A 229 10.50 13.41 -10.48
N LEU A 230 10.21 12.26 -11.08
CA LEU A 230 8.94 12.00 -11.75
C LEU A 230 7.76 11.96 -10.76
N SER A 231 7.90 11.34 -9.60
CA SER A 231 6.83 11.34 -8.56
C SER A 231 6.56 12.75 -8.04
N PHE A 232 7.59 13.59 -7.90
CA PHE A 232 7.41 14.99 -7.54
C PHE A 232 6.75 15.80 -8.66
N SER A 233 7.14 15.58 -9.92
CA SER A 233 6.46 16.18 -11.08
C SER A 233 4.97 15.82 -11.12
N ILE A 234 4.60 14.56 -10.88
CA ILE A 234 3.20 14.12 -10.79
C ILE A 234 2.47 14.87 -9.68
N LEU A 235 3.10 15.05 -8.52
CA LEU A 235 2.52 15.82 -7.41
C LEU A 235 2.31 17.29 -7.77
N VAL A 236 3.29 17.95 -8.42
CA VAL A 236 3.19 19.34 -8.87
C VAL A 236 2.06 19.52 -9.90
N ILE A 237 1.98 18.61 -10.87
CA ILE A 237 0.90 18.60 -11.87
C ILE A 237 -0.46 18.43 -11.17
N TYR A 238 -0.57 17.48 -10.25
CA TYR A 238 -1.78 17.28 -9.47
C TYR A 238 -2.16 18.54 -8.68
N TYR A 239 -1.20 19.17 -8.01
CA TYR A 239 -1.42 20.40 -7.24
C TYR A 239 -1.92 21.53 -8.14
N TYR A 240 -1.28 21.74 -9.30
CA TYR A 240 -1.69 22.75 -10.28
C TYR A 240 -3.14 22.55 -10.74
N PHE A 241 -3.52 21.33 -11.12
CA PHE A 241 -4.89 21.07 -11.59
C PHE A 241 -5.95 21.10 -10.49
N THR A 242 -5.59 20.84 -9.24
CA THR A 242 -6.56 20.75 -8.14
C THR A 242 -6.77 22.07 -7.41
N ASP A 243 -5.71 22.85 -7.18
CA ASP A 243 -5.80 24.10 -6.42
C ASP A 243 -5.92 25.33 -7.33
N TYR A 244 -5.27 25.35 -8.51
CA TYR A 244 -5.40 26.48 -9.46
C TYR A 244 -6.48 26.27 -10.52
N GLY A 245 -6.77 25.03 -10.90
CA GLY A 245 -7.89 24.70 -11.82
C GLY A 245 -9.29 24.94 -11.21
N GLY A 246 -9.36 25.38 -9.96
CA GLY A 246 -10.58 25.69 -9.21
C GLY A 246 -10.85 27.20 -9.03
N GLU A 247 -9.96 28.09 -9.51
CA GLU A 247 -10.24 29.53 -9.59
C GLU A 247 -11.20 29.80 -10.74
N LEU A 248 -12.46 29.57 -10.45
CA LEU A 248 -13.58 30.08 -11.19
C LEU A 248 -13.85 31.46 -10.59
N ASP A 249 -13.49 32.49 -11.36
CA ASP A 249 -13.62 33.93 -11.07
C ASP A 249 -14.79 34.26 -10.14
N TRP A 250 -14.47 34.60 -8.89
CA TRP A 250 -15.40 35.30 -8.03
C TRP A 250 -15.42 36.77 -8.49
N PRO A 251 -16.58 37.32 -8.90
CA PRO A 251 -17.84 37.18 -8.16
C PRO A 251 -19.07 36.64 -8.93
N ASN A 252 -18.97 36.11 -10.16
CA ASN A 252 -20.14 35.97 -11.06
C ASN A 252 -20.57 34.54 -11.44
N ILE A 253 -20.47 33.55 -10.55
CA ILE A 253 -20.86 32.17 -10.89
C ILE A 253 -22.10 31.74 -10.10
N THR A 254 -23.19 31.53 -10.83
CA THR A 254 -24.44 30.96 -10.33
C THR A 254 -24.21 29.56 -9.72
N PRO A 255 -24.96 29.18 -8.67
CA PRO A 255 -24.75 27.92 -7.94
C PRO A 255 -24.82 26.67 -8.82
N LEU A 256 -25.54 26.71 -9.95
CA LEU A 256 -25.63 25.62 -10.92
C LEU A 256 -24.32 25.39 -11.70
N LYS A 257 -23.60 26.44 -12.10
CA LYS A 257 -22.28 26.31 -12.75
C LYS A 257 -21.24 25.74 -11.79
N ARG A 258 -21.32 26.05 -10.49
CA ARG A 258 -20.42 25.50 -9.44
C ARG A 258 -20.56 23.98 -9.28
N ILE A 259 -21.77 23.46 -9.40
CA ILE A 259 -22.03 22.01 -9.34
C ILE A 259 -21.43 21.33 -10.58
N GLN A 260 -21.54 21.96 -11.75
CA GLN A 260 -21.07 21.41 -13.02
C GLN A 260 -19.55 21.41 -13.15
N THR A 261 -18.87 22.43 -12.61
CA THR A 261 -17.40 22.55 -12.64
C THR A 261 -16.73 21.61 -11.64
N HIS A 262 -17.29 21.45 -10.43
CA HIS A 262 -16.84 20.39 -9.51
C HIS A 262 -17.05 18.98 -10.08
N LYS A 263 -18.08 18.77 -10.90
CA LYS A 263 -18.33 17.49 -11.58
C LYS A 263 -17.26 17.20 -12.64
N ASN A 264 -16.81 18.20 -13.40
CA ASN A 264 -15.75 18.07 -14.40
C ASN A 264 -14.35 17.92 -13.78
N ILE A 265 -14.04 18.62 -12.68
CA ILE A 265 -12.75 18.48 -11.97
C ILE A 265 -12.61 17.07 -11.39
N LYS A 266 -13.68 16.50 -10.80
CA LYS A 266 -13.69 15.10 -10.36
C LYS A 266 -13.51 14.11 -11.53
N LYS A 267 -14.02 14.45 -12.72
CA LYS A 267 -13.90 13.62 -13.92
C LYS A 267 -12.46 13.58 -14.42
N TRP A 268 -11.76 14.71 -14.45
CA TRP A 268 -10.35 14.79 -14.85
C TRP A 268 -9.40 14.18 -13.82
N GLN A 269 -9.66 14.34 -12.51
CA GLN A 269 -8.93 13.62 -11.46
C GLN A 269 -9.03 12.11 -11.63
N PHE A 270 -10.22 11.60 -11.98
CA PHE A 270 -10.43 10.19 -12.27
C PHE A 270 -9.68 9.76 -13.54
N VAL A 271 -9.70 10.57 -14.60
CA VAL A 271 -8.99 10.29 -15.86
C VAL A 271 -7.47 10.24 -15.65
N ILE A 272 -6.90 11.11 -14.83
CA ILE A 272 -5.44 11.14 -14.57
C ILE A 272 -5.02 9.94 -13.69
N ILE A 273 -5.79 9.63 -12.65
CA ILE A 273 -5.56 8.43 -11.81
C ILE A 273 -5.74 7.15 -12.66
N PHE A 274 -6.73 7.14 -13.54
CA PHE A 274 -6.99 6.07 -14.50
C PHE A 274 -5.84 5.92 -15.51
N LEU A 275 -5.36 7.01 -16.11
CA LEU A 275 -4.24 7.01 -17.05
C LEU A 275 -2.94 6.56 -16.40
N THR A 276 -2.68 6.98 -15.16
CA THR A 276 -1.48 6.55 -14.42
C THR A 276 -1.55 5.07 -14.06
N ILE A 277 -2.69 4.56 -13.56
CA ILE A 277 -2.87 3.13 -13.31
C ILE A 277 -2.77 2.32 -14.61
N PHE A 278 -3.39 2.79 -15.69
CA PHE A 278 -3.37 2.14 -17.00
C PHE A 278 -1.95 2.12 -17.61
N LEU A 279 -1.19 3.21 -17.48
CA LEU A 279 0.20 3.29 -17.94
C LEU A 279 1.10 2.34 -17.13
N ILE A 280 0.90 2.25 -15.81
CA ILE A 280 1.60 1.30 -14.93
C ILE A 280 1.30 -0.14 -15.36
N LEU A 281 0.04 -0.46 -15.68
CA LEU A 281 -0.37 -1.79 -16.13
C LEU A 281 0.19 -2.15 -17.51
N ILE A 282 0.28 -1.20 -18.45
CA ILE A 282 0.91 -1.39 -19.76
C ILE A 282 2.41 -1.66 -19.59
N ILE A 283 3.10 -0.92 -18.73
CA ILE A 283 4.54 -1.07 -18.49
C ILE A 283 4.83 -2.40 -17.75
N MET A 284 3.92 -2.87 -16.89
CA MET A 284 4.01 -4.20 -16.28
C MET A 284 3.73 -5.33 -17.29
N GLY A 285 2.93 -5.07 -18.32
CA GLY A 285 2.65 -5.99 -19.42
C GLY A 285 3.85 -6.28 -20.32
N THR A 286 4.82 -5.36 -20.43
CA THR A 286 5.93 -5.47 -21.38
C THR A 286 7.18 -6.16 -20.82
N THR A 287 7.27 -6.44 -19.51
CA THR A 287 8.55 -6.85 -18.89
C THR A 287 8.57 -8.25 -18.25
N SER A 288 7.45 -8.96 -18.11
CA SER A 288 7.46 -10.39 -17.70
C SER A 288 6.10 -11.09 -17.92
N GLY A 289 6.06 -12.42 -17.97
CA GLY A 289 4.84 -13.23 -18.08
C GLY A 289 3.79 -13.02 -16.95
N LEU A 290 4.19 -12.40 -15.85
CA LEU A 290 3.29 -11.90 -14.78
C LEU A 290 2.42 -10.70 -15.20
N GLY A 291 2.76 -10.04 -16.32
CA GLY A 291 2.07 -8.87 -16.83
C GLY A 291 0.62 -9.13 -17.25
N ALA A 292 0.30 -10.34 -17.73
CA ALA A 292 -1.05 -10.70 -18.15
C ALA A 292 -2.00 -10.89 -16.95
N THR A 293 -1.54 -11.48 -15.86
CA THR A 293 -2.33 -11.63 -14.62
C THR A 293 -2.56 -10.29 -13.93
N ILE A 294 -1.57 -9.39 -13.97
CA ILE A 294 -1.66 -8.06 -13.37
C ILE A 294 -2.58 -7.14 -14.21
N SER A 295 -2.59 -7.27 -15.54
CA SER A 295 -3.53 -6.54 -16.40
C SER A 295 -4.99 -6.96 -16.18
N LEU A 296 -5.25 -8.26 -15.94
CA LEU A 296 -6.57 -8.79 -15.59
C LEU A 296 -7.07 -8.31 -14.23
N ILE A 297 -6.21 -8.28 -13.22
CA ILE A 297 -6.54 -7.72 -11.89
C ILE A 297 -6.74 -6.21 -11.97
N GLY A 298 -5.95 -5.51 -12.77
CA GLY A 298 -6.13 -4.10 -13.10
C GLY A 298 -7.49 -3.83 -13.75
N ALA A 299 -7.87 -4.61 -14.76
CA ALA A 299 -9.17 -4.55 -15.41
C ALA A 299 -10.33 -4.83 -14.43
N PHE A 300 -10.16 -5.80 -13.53
CA PHE A 300 -11.16 -6.11 -12.50
C PHE A 300 -11.32 -4.98 -11.46
N LEU A 301 -10.21 -4.36 -11.03
CA LEU A 301 -10.23 -3.18 -10.17
C LEU A 301 -10.85 -1.97 -10.87
N ILE A 302 -10.66 -1.82 -12.19
CA ILE A 302 -11.31 -0.80 -13.03
C ILE A 302 -12.83 -1.01 -13.04
N ILE A 303 -13.30 -2.24 -13.27
CA ILE A 303 -14.74 -2.55 -13.27
C ILE A 303 -15.33 -2.34 -11.87
N PHE A 304 -14.63 -2.78 -10.81
CA PHE A 304 -15.11 -2.66 -9.44
C PHE A 304 -15.16 -1.21 -8.93
N THR A 305 -14.14 -0.39 -9.23
CA THR A 305 -14.15 1.03 -8.89
C THR A 305 -15.18 1.82 -9.71
N TYR A 306 -15.36 1.48 -11.00
CA TYR A 306 -16.41 2.05 -11.84
C TYR A 306 -17.82 1.74 -11.30
N TYR A 307 -18.10 0.48 -10.95
CA TYR A 307 -19.41 0.08 -10.41
C TYR A 307 -19.64 0.61 -8.98
N GLY A 308 -18.62 0.62 -8.13
CA GLY A 308 -18.70 1.15 -6.76
C GLY A 308 -19.01 2.65 -6.72
N LEU A 309 -18.58 3.42 -7.72
CA LEU A 309 -18.84 4.86 -7.83
C LEU A 309 -20.17 5.17 -8.52
N LYS A 310 -20.58 4.38 -9.53
CA LYS A 310 -21.89 4.53 -10.20
C LYS A 310 -23.07 4.31 -9.24
N ASN A 311 -22.92 3.46 -8.23
CA ASN A 311 -23.99 3.19 -7.27
C ASN A 311 -24.09 4.22 -6.13
N ASN A 312 -23.04 5.03 -5.90
CA ASN A 312 -23.07 6.12 -4.93
C ASN A 312 -23.61 7.44 -5.49
N SER A 313 -23.89 7.53 -6.80
CA SER A 313 -24.56 8.69 -7.40
C SER A 313 -26.09 8.65 -7.34
N LEU A 314 -26.68 7.66 -6.65
CA LEU A 314 -28.13 7.53 -6.49
C LEU A 314 -28.65 7.71 -5.05
N LYS A 315 -27.79 8.12 -4.11
CA LYS A 315 -28.23 8.50 -2.76
C LYS A 315 -27.43 9.67 -2.20
N ILE A 316 -27.78 10.88 -2.65
CA ILE A 316 -27.77 12.09 -1.84
C ILE A 316 -29.15 12.71 -2.02
#